data_AF-A0A1S1BVL4-F1
#
_entry.id   AF-A0A1S1BVL4-F1
#
_cell.length_a   1.000
_cell.length_b   1.000
_cell.length_c   1.000
_cell.angle_alpha   90.00
_cell.angle_beta   90.00
_cell.angle_gamma   90.00
#
_symmetry.space_group_name_H-M   'P 1'
#
loop_
_entity.id
_entity.type
_entity.pdbx_description
1 polymer ?
#
loop_
_entity_poly.entity_id
_entity_poly.type
_entity_poly.pdbx_seq_one_letter_code
_entity_poly.pdbx_strand_id
1 'polypeptide(L)'
;MLSAYYQSKLGVIQLTYQGRSLYGLAFDDDLPQDGQPAESCPELEEVCQALDAYFAGQAVQLAPESLVLQGTPFQERVWALLREIPYGRVTTYGDLAQTYEDRYQAPMSAQAIGGAVGLNPIALLVPCHRVVSSRGQLTGYAYGPHRKQALLEGEGLTFDDRGQVINFSSIKLKAKGAEEMAKKDKYLVKYDRSRELDSFKVKGFRCYDGLDVIDDLKVGTAVDLLAEADNPYDSDAVQVAYKGHQLGYLPADDNHFISQLLYFGHGNILEARILSLNFDQGIEPLITIQVRIKDKR
;
A
#
# COMPACT_ATOMS: atom_id res chain seq x y z
N MET A 1 11.64 7.23 10.83
CA MET A 1 10.23 7.31 11.28
C MET A 1 10.23 7.72 12.75
N LEU A 2 9.29 8.57 13.12
CA LEU A 2 9.06 9.02 14.49
C LEU A 2 7.90 8.23 15.11
N SER A 3 7.87 8.16 16.44
CA SER A 3 6.81 7.52 17.21
C SER A 3 6.16 8.52 18.14
N ALA A 4 4.82 8.53 18.18
CA ALA A 4 4.03 9.23 19.17
C ALA A 4 2.99 8.29 19.77
N TYR A 5 2.42 8.65 20.92
CA TYR A 5 1.36 7.88 21.55
C TYR A 5 0.05 8.67 21.66
N TYR A 6 -1.06 7.98 21.44
CA TYR A 6 -2.41 8.50 21.60
C TYR A 6 -3.14 7.69 22.69
N GLN A 7 -3.71 8.38 23.68
CA GLN A 7 -4.43 7.74 24.78
C GLN A 7 -5.89 7.51 24.38
N SER A 8 -6.30 6.24 24.21
CA SER A 8 -7.69 5.90 23.91
C SER A 8 -8.42 5.25 25.09
N LYS A 9 -9.74 5.10 24.96
CA LYS A 9 -10.57 4.34 25.91
C LYS A 9 -10.25 2.83 25.91
N LEU A 10 -9.54 2.31 24.91
CA LEU A 10 -9.23 0.88 24.73
C LEU A 10 -7.74 0.56 24.88
N GLY A 11 -6.98 1.47 25.48
CA GLY A 11 -5.53 1.36 25.68
C GLY A 11 -4.74 2.41 24.90
N VAL A 12 -3.42 2.34 25.03
CA VAL A 12 -2.51 3.24 24.32
C VAL A 12 -2.40 2.81 22.86
N ILE A 13 -2.37 3.78 21.96
CA ILE A 13 -2.17 3.58 20.53
C ILE A 13 -0.83 4.21 20.15
N GLN A 14 0.08 3.41 19.61
CA GLN A 14 1.30 3.91 19.00
C GLN A 14 1.03 4.38 17.58
N LEU A 15 1.49 5.59 17.25
CA LEU A 15 1.47 6.20 15.94
C LEU A 15 2.89 6.26 15.39
N THR A 16 3.15 5.60 14.26
CA THR A 16 4.43 5.66 13.54
C THR A 16 4.27 6.54 12.31
N TYR A 17 5.10 7.58 12.18
CA TYR A 17 4.89 8.61 11.15
C TYR A 17 6.20 9.19 10.59
N GLN A 18 6.09 9.89 9.45
CA GLN A 18 7.15 10.70 8.85
C GLN A 18 6.53 11.91 8.14
N GLY A 19 6.92 13.13 8.55
CA GLY A 19 6.19 14.32 8.13
C GLY A 19 4.71 14.19 8.53
N ARG A 20 3.78 14.51 7.63
CA ARG A 20 2.32 14.37 7.87
C ARG A 20 1.77 12.98 7.54
N SER A 21 2.63 12.04 7.10
CA SER A 21 2.21 10.73 6.64
C SER A 21 2.30 9.71 7.77
N LEU A 22 1.20 8.97 7.98
CA LEU A 22 1.08 7.89 8.96
C LEU A 22 1.43 6.54 8.30
N TYR A 23 2.35 5.82 8.91
CA TYR A 23 2.84 4.51 8.46
C TYR A 23 2.33 3.37 9.35
N GLY A 24 2.02 3.68 10.61
CA GLY A 24 1.57 2.68 11.57
C GLY A 24 0.60 3.24 12.58
N LEU A 25 -0.39 2.44 12.94
CA LEU A 25 -1.30 2.64 14.06
C LEU A 25 -1.55 1.28 14.70
N ALA A 26 -1.01 1.09 15.90
CA ALA A 26 -1.12 -0.17 16.63
C ALA A 26 -1.55 0.07 18.07
N PHE A 27 -2.42 -0.77 18.61
CA PHE A 27 -2.57 -0.83 20.07
C PHE A 27 -1.31 -1.43 20.65
N ASP A 28 -0.80 -0.79 21.70
CA ASP A 28 0.36 -1.28 22.41
C ASP A 28 0.05 -1.28 23.91
N ASP A 29 0.07 -2.48 24.48
CA ASP A 29 -0.21 -2.75 25.89
C ASP A 29 1.05 -2.63 26.77
N ASP A 30 2.23 -2.65 26.15
CA ASP A 30 3.51 -2.89 26.84
C ASP A 30 4.46 -1.67 26.79
N LEU A 31 4.01 -0.50 26.30
CA LEU A 31 4.90 0.63 26.05
C LEU A 31 5.63 1.17 27.29
N PRO A 32 6.97 1.30 27.21
CA PRO A 32 7.73 2.37 27.84
C PRO A 32 7.45 3.71 27.14
N GLN A 33 7.32 4.79 27.90
CA GLN A 33 6.94 6.14 27.44
C GLN A 33 8.03 6.89 26.63
N ASP A 34 8.66 6.22 25.66
CA ASP A 34 9.80 6.79 24.92
C ASP A 34 9.34 7.67 23.74
N GLY A 35 8.07 7.54 23.33
CA GLY A 35 7.40 8.43 22.38
C GLY A 35 6.91 9.70 23.05
N GLN A 36 6.64 10.75 22.26
CA GLN A 36 5.98 11.96 22.76
C GLN A 36 4.45 11.83 22.65
N PRO A 37 3.66 12.53 23.49
CA PRO A 37 2.21 12.60 23.29
C PRO A 37 1.89 13.11 21.88
N ALA A 38 0.98 12.43 21.17
CA ALA A 38 0.63 12.78 19.80
C ALA A 38 0.06 14.21 19.68
N GLU A 39 -0.60 14.70 20.72
CA GLU A 39 -1.09 16.09 20.84
C GLU A 39 0.01 17.14 20.78
N SER A 40 1.27 16.75 21.07
CA SER A 40 2.43 17.63 21.01
C SER A 40 3.06 17.69 19.61
N CYS A 41 2.54 16.93 18.65
CA CYS A 41 3.06 16.80 17.29
C CYS A 41 2.10 17.47 16.27
N PRO A 42 2.41 18.67 15.76
CA PRO A 42 1.56 19.36 14.77
C PRO A 42 1.29 18.54 13.49
N GLU A 43 2.21 17.66 13.12
CA GLU A 43 2.08 16.78 11.96
C GLU A 43 0.98 15.72 12.11
N LEU A 44 0.61 15.40 13.36
CA LEU A 44 -0.39 14.39 13.71
C LEU A 44 -1.74 14.98 14.11
N GLU A 45 -1.92 16.30 14.05
CA GLU A 45 -3.15 16.97 14.50
C GLU A 45 -4.40 16.38 13.82
N GLU A 46 -4.37 16.18 12.50
CA GLU A 46 -5.48 15.61 11.73
C GLU A 46 -5.78 14.15 12.14
N VAL A 47 -4.73 13.38 12.44
CA VAL A 47 -4.86 11.98 12.91
C VAL A 47 -5.48 11.94 14.30
N CYS A 48 -5.05 12.82 15.21
CA CYS A 48 -5.60 12.90 16.56
C CYS A 48 -7.08 13.29 16.53
N GLN A 49 -7.45 14.33 15.76
CA GLN A 49 -8.85 14.74 15.57
C GLN A 49 -9.71 13.62 15.00
N ALA A 50 -9.17 12.87 14.03
CA ALA A 50 -9.83 11.69 13.48
C ALA A 50 -10.04 10.59 14.54
N LEU A 51 -9.06 10.33 15.40
CA LEU A 51 -9.22 9.35 16.48
C LEU A 51 -10.21 9.81 17.54
N ASP A 52 -10.19 11.09 17.91
CA ASP A 52 -11.15 11.67 18.85
C ASP A 52 -12.59 11.52 18.34
N ALA A 53 -12.83 11.88 17.07
CA ALA A 53 -14.12 11.72 16.41
C ALA A 53 -14.56 10.24 16.39
N TYR A 54 -13.63 9.31 16.09
CA TYR A 54 -13.91 7.88 16.07
C TYR A 54 -14.37 7.37 17.44
N PHE A 55 -13.60 7.68 18.51
CA PHE A 55 -13.93 7.28 19.89
C PHE A 55 -15.10 8.06 20.51
N ALA A 56 -15.56 9.12 19.84
CA ALA A 56 -16.81 9.83 20.11
C ALA A 56 -18.03 9.24 19.39
N GLY A 57 -17.85 8.16 18.62
CA GLY A 57 -18.95 7.48 17.91
C GLY A 57 -19.29 8.08 16.55
N GLN A 58 -18.37 8.86 15.95
CA GLN A 58 -18.58 9.50 14.66
C GLN A 58 -17.89 8.71 13.54
N ALA A 59 -18.47 8.76 12.34
CA ALA A 59 -17.79 8.23 11.16
C ALA A 59 -16.63 9.14 10.78
N VAL A 60 -15.47 8.54 10.50
CA VAL A 60 -14.23 9.26 10.25
C VAL A 60 -13.69 8.90 8.88
N GLN A 61 -13.22 9.91 8.16
CA GLN A 61 -12.58 9.75 6.87
C GLN A 61 -11.37 10.68 6.82
N LEU A 62 -10.17 10.10 6.87
CA LEU A 62 -8.93 10.82 6.62
C LEU A 62 -8.66 10.93 5.12
N ALA A 63 -7.94 11.99 4.75
CA ALA A 63 -7.40 12.15 3.42
C ALA A 63 -6.52 10.93 3.04
N PRO A 64 -6.72 10.29 1.87
CA PRO A 64 -5.98 9.09 1.48
C PRO A 64 -4.45 9.26 1.48
N GLU A 65 -3.96 10.45 1.14
CA GLU A 65 -2.55 10.83 1.11
C GLU A 65 -1.87 10.86 2.49
N SER A 66 -2.66 10.91 3.56
CA SER A 66 -2.15 10.90 4.93
C SER A 66 -1.82 9.49 5.44
N LEU A 67 -2.20 8.44 4.70
CA LEU A 67 -1.98 7.04 5.08
C LEU A 67 -1.06 6.34 4.08
N VAL A 68 0.12 5.92 4.55
CA VAL A 68 1.08 5.15 3.75
C VAL A 68 1.04 3.70 4.21
N LEU A 69 0.48 2.84 3.38
CA LEU A 69 0.44 1.41 3.61
C LEU A 69 1.59 0.76 2.87
N GLN A 70 2.43 0.01 3.58
CA GLN A 70 3.56 -0.72 3.01
C GLN A 70 3.33 -2.21 3.18
N GLY A 71 3.16 -2.93 2.08
CA GLY A 71 2.94 -4.37 2.09
C GLY A 71 3.18 -4.98 0.72
N THR A 72 2.90 -6.27 0.61
CA THR A 72 2.85 -6.92 -0.71
C THR A 72 1.67 -6.36 -1.52
N PRO A 73 1.71 -6.41 -2.86
CA PRO A 73 0.58 -5.96 -3.68
C PRO A 73 -0.75 -6.64 -3.33
N PHE A 74 -0.70 -7.89 -2.86
CA PHE A 74 -1.87 -8.60 -2.34
C PHE A 74 -2.42 -7.95 -1.07
N GLN A 75 -1.55 -7.66 -0.10
CA GLN A 75 -1.94 -7.02 1.16
C GLN A 75 -2.53 -5.63 0.94
N GLU A 76 -1.87 -4.80 0.12
CA GLU A 76 -2.34 -3.44 -0.20
C GLU A 76 -3.73 -3.45 -0.83
N ARG A 77 -4.00 -4.38 -1.76
CA ARG A 77 -5.33 -4.56 -2.34
C ARG A 77 -6.37 -4.97 -1.31
N VAL A 78 -6.03 -5.89 -0.40
CA VAL A 78 -6.94 -6.28 0.68
C VAL A 78 -7.23 -5.10 1.61
N TRP A 79 -6.22 -4.31 1.98
CA TRP A 79 -6.39 -3.13 2.82
C TRP A 79 -7.22 -2.03 2.14
N ALA A 80 -7.08 -1.87 0.81
CA ALA A 80 -7.96 -1.00 0.03
C ALA A 80 -9.43 -1.46 0.10
N LEU A 81 -9.70 -2.77 0.01
CA LEU A 81 -11.05 -3.32 0.21
C LEU A 81 -11.57 -3.08 1.63
N LEU A 82 -10.71 -3.18 2.66
CA LEU A 82 -11.11 -2.89 4.04
C LEU A 82 -11.60 -1.45 4.20
N ARG A 83 -10.92 -0.48 3.58
CA ARG A 83 -11.29 0.94 3.66
C ARG A 83 -12.67 1.25 3.06
N GLU A 84 -13.22 0.36 2.24
CA GLU A 84 -14.56 0.51 1.68
C GLU A 84 -15.69 0.07 2.63
N ILE A 85 -15.36 -0.60 3.74
CA ILE A 85 -16.34 -1.05 4.72
C ILE A 85 -16.76 0.17 5.56
N PRO A 86 -17.99 0.68 5.45
CA PRO A 86 -18.41 1.86 6.20
C PRO A 86 -18.45 1.61 7.70
N TYR A 87 -18.39 2.71 8.46
CA TYR A 87 -18.67 2.72 9.89
C TYR A 87 -20.03 2.08 10.20
N GLY A 88 -20.09 1.24 11.23
CA GLY A 88 -21.31 0.55 11.66
C GLY A 88 -21.74 -0.60 10.74
N ARG A 89 -20.88 -1.00 9.79
CA ARG A 89 -21.11 -2.14 8.89
C ARG A 89 -19.99 -3.16 9.04
N VAL A 90 -20.31 -4.41 8.74
CA VAL A 90 -19.34 -5.52 8.77
C VAL A 90 -19.33 -6.27 7.45
N THR A 91 -18.29 -7.05 7.21
CA THR A 91 -18.21 -8.00 6.11
C THR A 91 -17.64 -9.33 6.61
N THR A 92 -17.55 -10.34 5.74
CA THR A 92 -16.91 -11.62 6.07
C THR A 92 -15.65 -11.84 5.26
N TYR A 93 -14.75 -12.69 5.76
CA TYR A 93 -13.57 -13.10 5.01
C TYR A 93 -13.91 -13.71 3.65
N GLY A 94 -15.03 -14.44 3.55
CA GLY A 94 -15.50 -15.03 2.28
C GLY A 94 -16.04 -13.98 1.31
N ASP A 95 -16.79 -12.99 1.81
CA ASP A 95 -17.30 -11.90 0.98
C ASP A 95 -16.17 -10.99 0.48
N LEU A 96 -15.14 -10.77 1.31
CA LEU A 96 -13.91 -10.09 0.91
C LEU A 96 -13.14 -10.89 -0.14
N ALA A 97 -13.01 -12.21 0.03
CA ALA A 97 -12.38 -13.08 -0.95
C ALA A 97 -13.10 -13.03 -2.30
N GLN A 98 -14.44 -13.10 -2.29
CA GLN A 98 -15.25 -12.95 -3.49
C GLN A 98 -15.08 -11.57 -4.13
N THR A 99 -15.13 -10.50 -3.33
CA THR A 99 -14.95 -9.13 -3.85
C THR A 99 -13.55 -8.94 -4.45
N TYR A 100 -12.52 -9.53 -3.83
CA TYR A 100 -11.16 -9.53 -4.34
C TYR A 100 -11.08 -10.27 -5.69
N GLU A 101 -11.65 -11.48 -5.77
CA GLU A 101 -11.67 -12.27 -7.00
C GLU A 101 -12.42 -11.53 -8.12
N ASP A 102 -13.60 -10.98 -7.84
CA ASP A 102 -14.40 -10.24 -8.81
C ASP A 102 -13.65 -8.99 -9.33
N ARG A 103 -12.94 -8.28 -8.45
CA ARG A 103 -12.24 -7.03 -8.79
C ARG A 103 -10.90 -7.26 -9.50
N TYR A 104 -10.12 -8.24 -9.04
CA TYR A 104 -8.74 -8.45 -9.49
C TYR A 104 -8.59 -9.68 -10.38
N GLN A 105 -9.69 -10.40 -10.65
CA GLN A 105 -9.71 -11.61 -11.51
C GLN A 105 -8.70 -12.66 -11.04
N ALA A 106 -8.54 -12.79 -9.73
CA ALA A 106 -7.58 -13.67 -9.08
C ALA A 106 -8.25 -14.37 -7.88
N PRO A 107 -8.51 -15.69 -7.98
CA PRO A 107 -9.20 -16.42 -6.92
C PRO A 107 -8.35 -16.45 -5.64
N MET A 108 -8.97 -16.14 -4.50
CA MET A 108 -8.30 -16.09 -3.21
C MET A 108 -9.13 -16.79 -2.15
N SER A 109 -8.45 -17.47 -1.21
CA SER A 109 -9.14 -18.11 -0.09
C SER A 109 -9.44 -17.11 1.02
N ALA A 110 -10.53 -17.34 1.76
CA ALA A 110 -10.86 -16.58 2.96
C ALA A 110 -9.71 -16.60 4.00
N GLN A 111 -8.90 -17.67 4.03
CA GLN A 111 -7.74 -17.80 4.90
C GLN A 111 -6.59 -16.87 4.48
N ALA A 112 -6.30 -16.78 3.17
CA ALA A 112 -5.29 -15.85 2.65
C ALA A 112 -5.68 -14.39 2.91
N ILE A 113 -6.97 -14.06 2.68
CA ILE A 113 -7.54 -12.77 3.07
C ILE A 113 -7.35 -12.53 4.58
N GLY A 114 -7.68 -13.52 5.41
CA GLY A 114 -7.49 -13.43 6.86
C GLY A 114 -6.06 -13.10 7.28
N GLY A 115 -5.06 -13.69 6.61
CA GLY A 115 -3.65 -13.38 6.80
C GLY A 115 -3.33 -11.92 6.47
N ALA A 116 -3.78 -11.41 5.33
CA ALA A 116 -3.57 -10.01 4.94
C ALA A 116 -4.30 -9.01 5.86
N VAL A 117 -5.53 -9.33 6.28
CA VAL A 117 -6.31 -8.52 7.24
C VAL A 117 -5.58 -8.42 8.58
N GLY A 118 -4.97 -9.52 9.04
CA GLY A 118 -4.21 -9.57 10.29
C GLY A 118 -2.90 -8.78 10.27
N LEU A 119 -2.33 -8.55 9.09
CA LEU A 119 -1.09 -7.80 8.89
C LEU A 119 -1.31 -6.31 8.62
N ASN A 120 -2.53 -5.80 8.82
CA ASN A 120 -2.83 -4.39 8.65
C ASN A 120 -1.95 -3.50 9.56
N PRO A 121 -1.11 -2.62 9.01
CA PRO A 121 -0.21 -1.77 9.80
C PRO A 121 -0.92 -0.57 10.46
N ILE A 122 -2.10 -0.18 9.97
CA ILE A 122 -2.82 1.01 10.44
C ILE A 122 -4.21 0.59 10.94
N ALA A 123 -4.29 0.10 12.18
CA ALA A 123 -5.55 -0.27 12.81
C ALA A 123 -6.55 0.91 12.86
N LEU A 124 -7.83 0.61 13.06
CA LEU A 124 -8.95 1.57 13.08
C LEU A 124 -9.23 2.25 11.73
N LEU A 125 -8.25 2.98 11.20
CA LEU A 125 -8.33 3.77 9.97
C LEU A 125 -8.38 2.87 8.73
N VAL A 126 -7.63 1.76 8.74
CA VAL A 126 -7.92 0.60 7.89
C VAL A 126 -8.71 -0.39 8.76
N PRO A 127 -10.03 -0.54 8.55
CA PRO A 127 -10.93 -1.11 9.56
C PRO A 127 -10.95 -2.65 9.55
N CYS A 128 -9.82 -3.28 9.87
CA CYS A 128 -9.68 -4.74 9.94
C CYS A 128 -10.59 -5.39 11.01
N HIS A 129 -11.02 -4.64 12.03
CA HIS A 129 -11.98 -5.09 13.05
C HIS A 129 -13.40 -5.30 12.48
N ARG A 130 -13.75 -4.74 11.32
CA ARG A 130 -15.06 -4.91 10.68
C ARG A 130 -15.22 -6.22 9.89
N VAL A 131 -14.20 -7.07 9.86
CA VAL A 131 -14.26 -8.40 9.22
C VAL A 131 -14.58 -9.47 10.25
N VAL A 132 -15.68 -10.19 10.06
CA VAL A 132 -16.15 -11.24 10.98
C VAL A 132 -16.27 -12.60 10.29
N SER A 133 -16.57 -13.66 11.05
CA SER A 133 -16.80 -14.98 10.46
C SER A 133 -18.02 -15.01 9.54
N SER A 134 -18.17 -16.06 8.74
CA SER A 134 -19.37 -16.27 7.90
C SER A 134 -20.66 -16.37 8.71
N ARG A 135 -20.57 -16.69 10.00
CA ARG A 135 -21.69 -16.74 10.94
C ARG A 135 -21.87 -15.43 11.72
N GLY A 136 -21.07 -14.39 11.46
CA GLY A 136 -21.14 -13.14 12.21
C GLY A 136 -20.57 -13.25 13.63
N GLN A 137 -19.71 -14.23 13.89
CA GLN A 137 -19.00 -14.33 15.16
C GLN A 137 -17.69 -13.55 15.11
N LEU A 138 -17.30 -12.99 16.24
CA LEU A 138 -15.97 -12.42 16.41
C LEU A 138 -14.92 -13.52 16.30
N THR A 139 -13.99 -13.34 15.38
CA THR A 139 -12.81 -14.19 15.22
C THR A 139 -11.57 -13.31 15.22
N GLY A 140 -10.41 -13.93 15.51
CA GLY A 140 -9.05 -13.38 15.43
C GLY A 140 -8.90 -11.87 15.19
N TYR A 141 -8.29 -11.19 16.14
CA TYR A 141 -7.89 -9.79 16.03
C TYR A 141 -6.48 -9.65 16.58
N ALA A 142 -5.59 -8.96 15.85
CA ALA A 142 -4.20 -8.80 16.25
C ALA A 142 -4.07 -8.23 17.67
N TYR A 143 -4.99 -7.34 18.06
CA TYR A 143 -4.99 -6.68 19.38
C TYR A 143 -6.00 -7.29 20.38
N GLY A 144 -6.47 -8.51 20.12
CA GLY A 144 -7.33 -9.27 21.02
C GLY A 144 -8.84 -9.09 20.80
N PRO A 145 -9.65 -10.14 21.08
CA PRO A 145 -11.09 -10.15 20.78
C PRO A 145 -11.89 -9.08 21.55
N HIS A 146 -11.45 -8.73 22.77
CA HIS A 146 -12.11 -7.72 23.60
C HIS A 146 -12.13 -6.34 22.93
N ARG A 147 -11.00 -5.91 22.34
CA ARG A 147 -10.94 -4.64 21.59
C ARG A 147 -11.83 -4.67 20.36
N LYS A 148 -11.77 -5.76 19.61
CA LYS A 148 -12.61 -5.91 18.41
C LYS A 148 -14.09 -5.77 18.74
N GLN A 149 -14.54 -6.39 19.83
CA GLN A 149 -15.91 -6.25 20.31
C GLN A 149 -16.21 -4.79 20.68
N ALA A 150 -15.41 -4.18 21.56
CA ALA A 150 -15.63 -2.82 22.04
C ALA A 150 -15.62 -1.77 20.91
N LEU A 151 -14.76 -1.96 19.90
CA LEU A 151 -14.75 -1.12 18.70
C LEU A 151 -16.06 -1.24 17.94
N LEU A 152 -16.52 -2.45 17.64
CA LEU A 152 -17.77 -2.67 16.90
C LEU A 152 -18.99 -2.19 17.69
N GLU A 153 -19.01 -2.36 19.02
CA GLU A 153 -20.04 -1.79 19.90
C GLU A 153 -20.03 -0.27 19.86
N GLY A 154 -18.85 0.35 19.87
CA GLY A 154 -18.69 1.79 19.65
C GLY A 154 -19.25 2.26 18.30
N GLU A 155 -19.23 1.40 17.28
CA GLU A 155 -19.87 1.66 15.97
C GLU A 155 -21.37 1.34 15.92
N GLY A 156 -21.98 0.96 17.05
CA GLY A 156 -23.42 0.70 17.17
C GLY A 156 -23.83 -0.74 16.89
N LEU A 157 -22.89 -1.69 16.80
CA LEU A 157 -23.21 -3.10 16.71
C LEU A 157 -23.55 -3.66 18.09
N THR A 158 -24.40 -4.69 18.11
CA THR A 158 -24.77 -5.41 19.33
C THR A 158 -24.49 -6.89 19.15
N PHE A 159 -24.14 -7.57 20.24
CA PHE A 159 -23.77 -8.97 20.25
C PHE A 159 -24.68 -9.77 21.18
N ASP A 160 -24.94 -11.03 20.84
CA ASP A 160 -25.60 -11.96 21.75
C ASP A 160 -24.60 -12.57 22.76
N ASP A 161 -25.11 -13.37 23.69
CA ASP A 161 -24.30 -14.05 24.73
C ASP A 161 -23.22 -14.99 24.15
N ARG A 162 -23.27 -15.29 22.84
CA ARG A 162 -22.33 -16.15 22.12
C ARG A 162 -21.33 -15.35 21.29
N GLY A 163 -21.34 -14.01 21.40
CA GLY A 163 -20.47 -13.12 20.63
C GLY A 163 -20.80 -13.06 19.14
N GLN A 164 -22.04 -13.39 18.77
CA GLN A 164 -22.57 -13.25 17.41
C GLN A 164 -23.21 -11.88 17.24
N VAL A 165 -22.95 -11.21 16.12
CA VAL A 165 -23.58 -9.92 15.84
C VAL A 165 -25.10 -10.08 15.65
N ILE A 166 -25.88 -9.32 16.40
CA ILE A 166 -27.34 -9.26 16.26
C ILE A 166 -27.69 -8.52 14.96
N ASN A 167 -28.76 -8.94 14.28
CA ASN A 167 -29.17 -8.40 12.99
C ASN A 167 -28.10 -8.52 11.87
N PHE A 168 -27.17 -9.49 11.99
CA PHE A 168 -26.03 -9.68 11.08
C PHE A 168 -26.37 -9.55 9.60
N SER A 169 -27.45 -10.19 9.13
CA SER A 169 -27.86 -10.13 7.71
C SER A 169 -28.16 -8.71 7.20
N SER A 170 -28.59 -7.80 8.06
CA SER A 170 -28.93 -6.42 7.69
C SER A 170 -27.72 -5.49 7.67
N ILE A 171 -26.77 -5.71 8.58
CA ILE A 171 -25.56 -4.89 8.72
C ILE A 171 -24.37 -5.43 7.91
N LYS A 172 -24.40 -6.70 7.51
CA LYS A 172 -23.40 -7.30 6.65
C LYS A 172 -23.45 -6.64 5.27
N LEU A 173 -22.31 -6.16 4.79
CA LEU A 173 -22.10 -5.87 3.38
C LEU A 173 -21.97 -7.19 2.64
N LYS A 174 -22.76 -7.35 1.59
CA LYS A 174 -22.56 -8.43 0.63
C LYS A 174 -21.36 -8.09 -0.25
N ALA A 175 -20.75 -9.12 -0.84
CA ALA A 175 -19.79 -8.93 -1.91
C ALA A 175 -20.38 -7.96 -2.96
N LYS A 176 -19.63 -6.90 -3.29
CA LYS A 176 -20.05 -5.97 -4.33
C LYS A 176 -19.82 -6.64 -5.67
N GLY A 177 -20.91 -6.86 -6.43
CA GLY A 177 -20.79 -7.29 -7.82
C GLY A 177 -20.11 -6.20 -8.67
N ALA A 178 -19.43 -6.62 -9.73
CA ALA A 178 -18.68 -5.74 -10.64
C ALA A 178 -19.50 -4.53 -11.18
N GLU A 179 -20.84 -4.64 -11.26
CA GLU A 179 -21.73 -3.62 -11.80
C GLU A 179 -22.07 -2.46 -10.84
N GLU A 180 -22.16 -2.70 -9.53
CA GLU A 180 -22.38 -1.64 -8.53
C GLU A 180 -21.11 -0.80 -8.29
N MET A 181 -19.94 -1.38 -8.52
CA MET A 181 -18.63 -0.73 -8.42
C MET A 181 -18.46 0.39 -9.46
N ALA A 182 -18.92 0.16 -10.70
CA ALA A 182 -18.76 1.09 -11.82
C ALA A 182 -19.48 2.44 -11.63
N LYS A 183 -20.42 2.54 -10.69
CA LYS A 183 -21.22 3.76 -10.44
C LYS A 183 -20.68 4.67 -9.34
N LYS A 184 -19.77 4.21 -8.48
CA LYS A 184 -19.26 5.00 -7.33
C LYS A 184 -17.80 5.43 -7.45
N ASP A 185 -17.09 4.89 -8.43
CA ASP A 185 -15.66 5.09 -8.59
C ASP A 185 -15.33 6.29 -9.50
N LYS A 186 -15.32 7.50 -8.90
CA LYS A 186 -14.63 8.66 -9.49
C LYS A 186 -13.11 8.65 -9.23
N TYR A 187 -12.62 7.65 -8.51
CA TYR A 187 -11.22 7.41 -8.18
C TYR A 187 -10.81 5.95 -8.43
N LEU A 188 -11.39 5.32 -9.47
CA LEU A 188 -10.77 4.15 -10.05
C LEU A 188 -9.42 4.60 -10.62
N VAL A 189 -8.34 4.24 -9.94
CA VAL A 189 -7.20 3.65 -10.66
C VAL A 189 -7.82 2.45 -11.36
N LYS A 190 -8.27 2.68 -12.60
CA LYS A 190 -8.53 1.63 -13.59
C LYS A 190 -7.41 0.62 -13.41
N TYR A 191 -7.71 -0.67 -13.36
CA TYR A 191 -6.68 -1.68 -13.62
C TYR A 191 -6.01 -1.25 -14.91
N ASP A 192 -4.83 -0.67 -14.80
CA ASP A 192 -4.12 -0.27 -15.97
C ASP A 192 -3.68 -1.59 -16.57
N ARG A 193 -4.17 -1.87 -17.78
CA ARG A 193 -3.49 -2.84 -18.64
C ARG A 193 -2.10 -2.33 -19.03
N SER A 194 -1.64 -1.22 -18.45
CA SER A 194 -0.27 -0.82 -18.53
C SER A 194 0.57 -1.97 -18.05
N ARG A 195 1.29 -2.45 -19.03
CA ARG A 195 2.42 -3.34 -18.86
C ARG A 195 3.53 -2.66 -18.07
N GLU A 196 3.41 -1.37 -17.79
CA GLU A 196 4.34 -0.61 -16.97
C GLU A 196 4.47 -1.24 -15.58
N LEU A 197 5.71 -1.60 -15.28
CA LEU A 197 6.14 -2.02 -13.97
C LEU A 197 6.39 -0.78 -13.12
N ASP A 198 7.22 0.12 -13.62
CA ASP A 198 7.59 1.34 -12.92
C ASP A 198 8.28 2.35 -13.85
N SER A 199 8.56 3.55 -13.33
CA SER A 199 9.38 4.57 -13.97
C SER A 199 10.53 5.01 -13.06
N PHE A 200 11.73 5.08 -13.60
CA PHE A 200 12.95 5.37 -12.83
C PHE A 200 13.65 6.60 -13.35
N LYS A 201 14.09 7.46 -12.42
CA LYS A 201 15.03 8.54 -12.73
C LYS A 201 16.43 7.95 -12.81
N VAL A 202 16.98 7.90 -14.02
CA VAL A 202 18.33 7.39 -14.26
C VAL A 202 19.33 8.28 -13.53
N LYS A 203 20.22 7.66 -12.77
CA LYS A 203 21.28 8.33 -12.01
C LYS A 203 22.64 8.16 -12.67
N GLY A 204 23.52 9.12 -12.45
CA GLY A 204 24.89 9.09 -12.92
C GLY A 204 25.05 9.49 -14.38
N PHE A 205 24.05 10.10 -15.02
CA PHE A 205 24.06 10.29 -16.48
C PHE A 205 25.26 11.08 -17.01
N ARG A 206 25.72 12.09 -16.25
CA ARG A 206 26.94 12.85 -16.60
C ARG A 206 28.24 12.17 -16.18
N CYS A 207 28.16 11.19 -15.29
CA CYS A 207 29.31 10.47 -14.75
C CYS A 207 29.71 9.28 -15.64
N TYR A 208 28.84 8.88 -16.56
CA TYR A 208 29.06 7.81 -17.54
C TYR A 208 28.97 8.36 -18.97
N ASP A 209 28.84 7.46 -19.94
CA ASP A 209 28.87 7.75 -21.39
C ASP A 209 27.59 8.45 -21.92
N GLY A 210 26.69 8.88 -21.03
CA GLY A 210 25.39 9.45 -21.41
C GLY A 210 25.53 10.72 -22.26
N LEU A 211 26.55 11.54 -22.01
CA LEU A 211 26.83 12.75 -22.78
C LEU A 211 27.24 12.46 -24.23
N ASP A 212 27.86 11.31 -24.50
CA ASP A 212 28.37 10.96 -25.83
C ASP A 212 27.24 10.63 -26.82
N VAL A 213 26.07 10.26 -26.30
CA VAL A 213 24.89 9.86 -27.07
C VAL A 213 23.69 10.76 -26.83
N ILE A 214 23.87 11.89 -26.13
CA ILE A 214 22.78 12.78 -25.71
C ILE A 214 21.89 13.24 -26.89
N ASP A 215 22.50 13.55 -28.04
CA ASP A 215 21.81 14.01 -29.25
C ASP A 215 20.97 12.92 -29.92
N ASP A 216 21.26 11.64 -29.64
CA ASP A 216 20.51 10.47 -30.14
C ASP A 216 19.29 10.16 -29.26
N LEU A 217 19.24 10.66 -28.03
CA LEU A 217 18.19 10.34 -27.06
C LEU A 217 16.92 11.17 -27.31
N LYS A 218 15.79 10.48 -27.42
CA LYS A 218 14.46 11.09 -27.50
C LYS A 218 13.47 10.28 -26.69
N VAL A 219 12.35 10.91 -26.34
CA VAL A 219 11.23 10.21 -25.71
C VAL A 219 10.80 9.04 -26.60
N GLY A 220 10.64 7.87 -25.98
CA GLY A 220 10.32 6.59 -26.62
C GLY A 220 11.54 5.77 -27.07
N THR A 221 12.77 6.29 -26.98
CA THR A 221 13.99 5.52 -27.28
C THR A 221 14.09 4.32 -26.33
N ALA A 222 14.29 3.12 -26.91
CA ALA A 222 14.51 1.90 -26.13
C ALA A 222 15.91 1.90 -25.52
N VAL A 223 16.01 1.44 -24.27
CA VAL A 223 17.27 1.29 -23.53
C VAL A 223 17.33 -0.11 -22.94
N ASP A 224 18.55 -0.59 -22.71
CA ASP A 224 18.82 -1.89 -22.13
C ASP A 224 18.99 -1.77 -20.62
N LEU A 225 18.52 -2.79 -19.89
CA LEU A 225 18.74 -2.94 -18.46
C LEU A 225 19.67 -4.13 -18.24
N LEU A 226 20.80 -3.90 -17.59
CA LEU A 226 21.84 -4.90 -17.37
C LEU A 226 22.10 -5.02 -15.87
N ALA A 227 22.01 -6.25 -15.32
CA ALA A 227 22.36 -6.49 -13.92
C ALA A 227 23.88 -6.50 -13.75
N GLU A 228 24.35 -5.79 -12.74
CA GLU A 228 25.75 -5.75 -12.31
C GLU A 228 25.90 -6.53 -11.00
N ALA A 229 25.62 -7.84 -11.02
CA ALA A 229 25.62 -8.67 -9.82
C ALA A 229 26.96 -8.70 -9.05
N ASP A 230 28.06 -8.36 -9.73
CA ASP A 230 29.41 -8.27 -9.16
C ASP A 230 29.78 -6.85 -8.68
N ASN A 231 28.84 -5.89 -8.67
CA ASN A 231 29.10 -4.53 -8.23
C ASN A 231 29.40 -4.51 -6.70
N PRO A 232 30.56 -3.97 -6.29
CA PRO A 232 31.02 -4.06 -4.89
C PRO A 232 30.23 -3.17 -3.91
N TYR A 233 29.39 -2.25 -4.42
CA TYR A 233 28.63 -1.30 -3.60
C TYR A 233 27.13 -1.65 -3.52
N ASP A 234 26.59 -2.30 -4.55
CA ASP A 234 25.19 -2.69 -4.65
C ASP A 234 25.06 -3.97 -5.47
N SER A 235 24.78 -5.10 -4.82
CA SER A 235 24.60 -6.39 -5.50
C SER A 235 23.34 -6.44 -6.37
N ASP A 236 22.43 -5.48 -6.20
CA ASP A 236 21.23 -5.30 -7.01
C ASP A 236 21.40 -4.19 -8.08
N ALA A 237 22.62 -3.72 -8.32
CA ALA A 237 22.88 -2.67 -9.28
C ALA A 237 22.34 -3.03 -10.67
N VAL A 238 21.53 -2.14 -11.23
CA VAL A 238 21.01 -2.25 -12.59
C VAL A 238 21.50 -1.06 -13.42
N GLN A 239 22.35 -1.37 -14.38
CA GLN A 239 22.85 -0.43 -15.37
C GLN A 239 21.77 -0.15 -16.44
N VAL A 240 21.67 1.11 -16.85
CA VAL A 240 20.88 1.56 -18.00
C VAL A 240 21.83 1.84 -19.15
N ALA A 241 21.66 1.14 -20.27
CA ALA A 241 22.55 1.25 -21.42
C ALA A 241 21.81 1.58 -22.72
N TYR A 242 22.49 2.23 -23.66
CA TYR A 242 21.97 2.52 -25.00
C TYR A 242 23.06 2.33 -26.04
N LYS A 243 22.85 1.44 -27.01
CA LYS A 243 23.83 1.10 -28.06
C LYS A 243 25.23 0.76 -27.50
N GLY A 244 25.30 0.15 -26.32
CA GLY A 244 26.55 -0.19 -25.64
C GLY A 244 27.18 0.92 -24.81
N HIS A 245 26.59 2.12 -24.76
CA HIS A 245 27.00 3.21 -23.87
C HIS A 245 26.26 3.13 -22.55
N GLN A 246 26.96 3.30 -21.43
CA GLN A 246 26.34 3.38 -20.12
C GLN A 246 25.70 4.76 -19.93
N LEU A 247 24.37 4.80 -19.95
CA LEU A 247 23.65 6.04 -19.65
C LEU A 247 23.60 6.33 -18.16
N GLY A 248 23.74 5.31 -17.31
CA GLY A 248 23.63 5.46 -15.85
C GLY A 248 23.13 4.18 -15.20
N TYR A 249 22.43 4.32 -14.09
CA TYR A 249 21.90 3.20 -13.31
C TYR A 249 20.54 3.52 -12.67
N LEU A 250 19.81 2.47 -12.28
CA LEU A 250 18.59 2.57 -11.48
C LEU A 250 18.93 2.80 -10.00
N PRO A 251 18.25 3.72 -9.28
CA PRO A 251 18.49 3.94 -7.85
C PRO A 251 18.36 2.65 -7.03
N ALA A 252 19.29 2.46 -6.08
CA ALA A 252 19.33 1.28 -5.20
C ALA A 252 18.04 1.06 -4.39
N ASP A 253 17.39 2.15 -3.98
CA ASP A 253 16.15 2.07 -3.17
C ASP A 253 14.97 1.44 -3.95
N ASP A 254 15.04 1.43 -5.29
CA ASP A 254 13.91 1.06 -6.17
C ASP A 254 14.28 -0.06 -7.18
N ASN A 255 15.54 -0.50 -7.26
CA ASN A 255 16.00 -1.40 -8.33
C ASN A 255 15.81 -2.91 -8.04
N HIS A 256 15.53 -3.30 -6.80
CA HIS A 256 15.57 -4.69 -6.34
C HIS A 256 14.72 -5.65 -7.18
N PHE A 257 13.48 -5.27 -7.51
CA PHE A 257 12.59 -6.12 -8.31
C PHE A 257 13.10 -6.32 -9.74
N ILE A 258 13.66 -5.27 -10.35
CA ILE A 258 14.25 -5.32 -11.69
C ILE A 258 15.52 -6.17 -11.66
N SER A 259 16.39 -5.97 -10.67
CA SER A 259 17.60 -6.76 -10.44
C SER A 259 17.28 -8.25 -10.42
N GLN A 260 16.32 -8.67 -9.59
CA GLN A 260 15.92 -10.07 -9.47
C GLN A 260 15.47 -10.67 -10.81
N LEU A 261 14.64 -9.94 -11.57
CA LEU A 261 14.19 -10.41 -12.88
C LEU A 261 15.36 -10.60 -13.84
N LEU A 262 16.31 -9.67 -13.85
CA LEU A 262 17.52 -9.78 -14.68
C LEU A 262 18.40 -10.95 -14.22
N TYR A 263 18.61 -11.10 -12.91
CA TYR A 263 19.42 -12.16 -12.30
C TYR A 263 18.89 -13.56 -12.63
N PHE A 264 17.56 -13.78 -12.56
CA PHE A 264 16.93 -15.05 -12.92
C PHE A 264 16.73 -15.25 -14.43
N GLY A 265 17.29 -14.37 -15.28
CA GLY A 265 17.24 -14.52 -16.73
C GLY A 265 15.90 -14.13 -17.37
N HIS A 266 15.08 -13.36 -16.67
CA HIS A 266 13.80 -12.82 -17.15
C HIS A 266 13.91 -11.43 -17.78
N GLY A 267 15.12 -10.92 -18.06
CA GLY A 267 15.29 -9.63 -18.75
C GLY A 267 14.60 -9.56 -20.12
N ASN A 268 14.41 -10.69 -20.78
CA ASN A 268 13.74 -10.78 -22.08
C ASN A 268 12.24 -10.45 -22.05
N ILE A 269 11.58 -10.44 -20.90
CA ILE A 269 10.18 -10.01 -20.78
C ILE A 269 10.05 -8.50 -20.51
N LEU A 270 11.16 -7.82 -20.22
CA LEU A 270 11.21 -6.39 -19.95
C LEU A 270 11.43 -5.59 -21.24
N GLU A 271 10.90 -4.38 -21.23
CA GLU A 271 11.16 -3.33 -22.19
C GLU A 271 11.29 -2.01 -21.42
N ALA A 272 12.44 -1.36 -21.53
CA ALA A 272 12.66 -0.04 -20.97
C ALA A 272 12.71 0.99 -22.11
N ARG A 273 12.01 2.11 -21.93
CA ARG A 273 12.00 3.23 -22.88
C ARG A 273 12.11 4.54 -22.14
N ILE A 274 12.75 5.53 -22.77
CA ILE A 274 12.81 6.89 -22.25
C ILE A 274 11.40 7.49 -22.21
N LEU A 275 10.92 7.83 -21.02
CA LEU A 275 9.63 8.47 -20.78
C LEU A 275 9.72 9.99 -20.90
N SER A 276 10.78 10.58 -20.34
CA SER A 276 11.02 12.01 -20.40
C SER A 276 12.51 12.33 -20.38
N LEU A 277 12.86 13.42 -21.07
CA LEU A 277 14.20 14.00 -21.10
C LEU A 277 14.09 15.47 -20.73
N ASN A 278 14.87 15.91 -19.75
CA ASN A 278 15.08 17.32 -19.48
C ASN A 278 16.57 17.56 -19.25
N PHE A 279 17.18 18.24 -20.21
CA PHE A 279 18.60 18.59 -20.20
C PHE A 279 18.85 20.03 -19.73
N ASP A 280 17.80 20.83 -19.55
CA ASP A 280 17.88 22.29 -19.36
C ASP A 280 17.75 22.72 -17.89
N GLN A 281 17.46 21.81 -16.95
CA GLN A 281 17.24 22.13 -15.54
C GLN A 281 18.16 21.35 -14.59
N GLY A 282 19.35 21.90 -14.32
CA GLY A 282 20.19 21.51 -13.17
C GLY A 282 21.58 20.93 -13.48
N ILE A 283 22.25 20.42 -12.43
CA ILE A 283 23.60 19.85 -12.49
C ILE A 283 23.61 18.46 -13.14
N GLU A 284 22.47 17.79 -13.28
CA GLU A 284 22.33 16.44 -13.87
C GLU A 284 21.11 16.37 -14.79
N PRO A 285 21.22 15.81 -16.02
CA PRO A 285 20.08 15.54 -16.87
C PRO A 285 19.02 14.70 -16.18
N LEU A 286 17.79 15.17 -16.22
CA LEU A 286 16.66 14.40 -15.73
C LEU A 286 16.18 13.47 -16.85
N ILE A 287 16.70 12.26 -16.84
CA ILE A 287 16.22 11.18 -17.71
C ILE A 287 15.34 10.26 -16.88
N THR A 288 14.08 10.14 -17.30
CA THR A 288 13.17 9.14 -16.71
C THR A 288 12.94 8.06 -17.75
N ILE A 289 13.13 6.81 -17.35
CA ILE A 289 12.77 5.65 -18.16
C ILE A 289 11.50 5.02 -17.59
N GLN A 290 10.68 4.47 -18.46
CA GLN A 290 9.55 3.62 -18.13
C GLN A 290 9.95 2.18 -18.44
N VAL A 291 9.76 1.28 -17.47
CA VAL A 291 9.98 -0.16 -17.65
C VAL A 291 8.63 -0.85 -17.72
N ARG A 292 8.45 -1.72 -18.70
CA ARG A 292 7.21 -2.45 -18.92
C ARG A 292 7.42 -3.91 -19.32
N ILE A 293 6.44 -4.76 -19.04
CA ILE A 293 6.38 -6.15 -19.49
C ILE A 293 5.95 -6.19 -20.96
N LYS A 294 6.84 -6.54 -21.89
CA LYS A 294 6.46 -6.73 -23.29
C LYS A 294 5.76 -8.07 -23.57
N ASP A 295 5.86 -9.03 -22.65
CA ASP A 295 5.17 -10.32 -22.80
C ASP A 295 3.64 -10.12 -22.93
N LYS A 296 3.03 -10.95 -23.78
CA LYS A 296 1.57 -10.98 -24.00
C LYS A 296 0.91 -12.21 -23.37
N ARG A 297 1.70 -13.11 -22.79
CA ARG A 297 1.22 -14.27 -22.02
C ARG A 297 0.57 -13.83 -20.72
#